data_AF-A0A3C1B6L4-F1
#
_entry.id   AF-A0A3C1B6L4-F1
#
_cell.length_a   1.000
_cell.length_b   1.000
_cell.length_c   1.000
_cell.angle_alpha   90.00
_cell.angle_beta   90.00
_cell.angle_gamma   90.00
#
_symmetry.space_group_name_H-M   'P 1'
#
loop_
_entity.id
_entity.type
_entity.pdbx_description
1 polymer ?
#
loop_
_entity_poly.entity_id
_entity_poly.type
_entity_poly.pdbx_seq_one_letter_code
_entity_poly.pdbx_strand_id
1 'polypeptide(L)'
;MDWIMFLIFLVACFAAGATGGLFPPGAWYQQLNKPSWTPPNWLFPVAWTSLYLCMSVAGARVAGLPGNGLAMAFWSLQIALNALWTPVFFGLRNLRLGLIVLIGLWLSVAA
;
A
#
# COMPACT_ATOMS: atom_id res chain seq x y z
N MET A 1 -6.59 16.61 -16.39
CA MET A 1 -5.76 15.68 -15.60
C MET A 1 -4.38 16.27 -15.57
N ASP A 2 -3.84 16.56 -14.39
CA ASP A 2 -2.45 16.99 -14.26
C ASP A 2 -1.55 15.74 -14.29
N TRP A 3 -0.85 15.56 -15.40
CA TRP A 3 0.01 14.40 -15.63
C TRP A 3 1.26 14.42 -14.76
N ILE A 4 1.75 15.60 -14.36
CA ILE A 4 2.92 15.72 -13.49
C ILE A 4 2.53 15.24 -12.09
N MET A 5 1.41 15.72 -11.56
CA MET A 5 0.89 15.24 -10.27
C MET A 5 0.63 13.75 -10.29
N PHE A 6 0.00 13.23 -11.35
CA PHE A 6 -0.22 11.80 -11.50
C PHE A 6 1.08 11.00 -11.46
N LEU A 7 2.11 11.40 -12.20
CA LEU A 7 3.40 10.71 -12.21
C LEU A 7 4.09 10.75 -10.84
N ILE A 8 3.99 11.86 -10.09
CA ILE A 8 4.53 11.96 -8.73
C ILE A 8 3.87 10.93 -7.82
N PHE A 9 2.53 10.87 -7.80
CA PHE A 9 1.81 9.90 -6.97
C PHE A 9 2.05 8.46 -7.42
N LEU A 10 2.19 8.25 -8.73
CA LEU A 10 2.49 6.94 -9.31
C LEU A 10 3.87 6.44 -8.88
N VAL A 11 4.89 7.30 -8.92
CA VAL A 11 6.24 6.97 -8.43
C VAL A 11 6.21 6.64 -6.94
N ALA A 12 5.49 7.41 -6.13
CA ALA A 12 5.34 7.11 -4.70
C ALA A 12 4.66 5.75 -4.47
N CYS A 13 3.63 5.42 -5.25
CA CYS A 13 2.94 4.13 -5.17
C CYS A 13 3.84 2.96 -5.60
N PHE A 14 4.59 3.10 -6.69
CA PHE A 14 5.54 2.07 -7.11
C PHE A 14 6.71 1.92 -6.14
N ALA A 15 7.17 3.00 -5.50
CA ALA A 15 8.17 2.91 -4.43
C ALA A 15 7.65 2.09 -3.24
N ALA A 16 6.38 2.28 -2.85
CA ALA A 16 5.73 1.42 -1.85
C ALA A 16 5.63 -0.03 -2.35
N GLY A 17 5.20 -0.24 -3.59
CA GLY A 17 5.07 -1.55 -4.22
C GLY A 17 6.40 -2.31 -4.37
N ALA A 18 7.52 -1.61 -4.52
CA ALA A 18 8.85 -2.20 -4.62
C ALA A 18 9.21 -3.03 -3.38
N THR A 19 8.65 -2.70 -2.21
CA THR A 19 8.82 -3.49 -0.99
C THR A 19 8.32 -4.92 -1.15
N GLY A 20 7.29 -5.16 -1.98
CA GLY A 20 6.79 -6.50 -2.32
C GLY A 20 7.82 -7.37 -3.04
N GLY A 21 8.67 -6.75 -3.88
CA GLY A 21 9.77 -7.44 -4.55
C GLY A 21 10.97 -7.68 -3.64
N LEU A 22 11.25 -6.74 -2.72
CA LEU A 22 12.36 -6.82 -1.76
C LEU A 22 12.11 -7.82 -0.63
N PHE A 23 10.85 -7.99 -0.22
CA PHE A 23 10.44 -8.89 0.85
C PHE A 23 9.39 -9.90 0.33
N PRO A 24 9.78 -10.80 -0.60
CA PRO A 24 8.83 -11.70 -1.23
C PRO A 24 8.29 -12.75 -0.24
N PRO A 25 7.07 -13.28 -0.49
CA PRO A 25 6.57 -14.41 0.27
C PRO A 25 7.48 -15.63 0.04
N GLY A 26 8.12 -16.10 1.12
CA GLY A 26 9.00 -17.27 1.11
C GLY A 26 8.42 -18.49 1.82
N ALA A 27 9.28 -19.48 2.11
CA ALA A 27 8.91 -20.70 2.81
C ALA A 27 8.20 -20.45 4.16
N TRP A 28 8.60 -19.39 4.87
CA TRP A 28 7.93 -18.97 6.10
C TRP A 28 6.44 -18.69 5.88
N TYR A 29 6.10 -17.91 4.85
CA TYR A 29 4.70 -17.59 4.55
C TYR A 29 3.94 -18.84 4.13
N GLN A 30 4.57 -19.74 3.37
CA GLN A 30 3.96 -21.01 2.95
C GLN A 30 3.58 -21.90 4.13
N GLN A 31 4.37 -21.92 5.19
CA GLN A 31 4.12 -22.72 6.40
C GLN A 31 3.04 -22.16 7.33
N LEU A 32 2.57 -20.92 7.11
CA LEU A 32 1.48 -20.36 7.92
C LEU A 32 0.17 -21.11 7.66
N ASN A 33 -0.56 -21.37 8.75
CA ASN A 33 -1.96 -21.78 8.69
C ASN A 33 -2.79 -20.61 8.17
N LYS A 34 -3.18 -20.69 6.90
CA LYS A 34 -3.96 -19.66 6.21
C LYS A 34 -5.43 -20.05 6.19
N PRO A 35 -6.35 -19.09 6.31
CA PRO A 35 -7.76 -19.37 6.09
C PRO A 35 -8.02 -19.79 4.64
N SER A 36 -9.07 -20.59 4.43
CA SER A 36 -9.44 -21.14 3.11
C SER A 36 -9.77 -20.08 2.05
N TRP A 37 -10.09 -18.86 2.47
CA TRP A 37 -10.38 -17.72 1.59
C TRP A 37 -9.15 -16.90 1.19
N THR A 38 -7.94 -17.33 1.56
CA THR A 38 -6.70 -16.63 1.15
C THR A 38 -6.53 -16.71 -0.38
N PRO A 39 -6.41 -15.58 -1.09
CA PRO A 39 -6.27 -15.60 -2.54
C PRO A 39 -4.98 -16.30 -3.02
N PRO A 40 -4.95 -16.76 -4.28
CA PRO A 40 -3.72 -17.27 -4.88
C PRO A 40 -2.66 -16.15 -5.02
N ASN A 41 -1.38 -16.53 -4.94
CA ASN A 41 -0.25 -15.59 -4.88
C ASN A 41 -0.21 -14.56 -6.03
N TRP A 42 -0.66 -14.94 -7.23
CA TRP A 42 -0.66 -14.05 -8.39
C TRP A 42 -1.69 -12.91 -8.29
N LEU A 43 -2.73 -13.06 -7.46
CA LEU A 43 -3.78 -12.05 -7.35
C LEU A 43 -3.29 -10.80 -6.61
N PHE A 44 -2.37 -10.96 -5.66
CA PHE A 44 -1.83 -9.84 -4.88
C PHE A 44 -1.14 -8.76 -5.74
N PRO A 45 -0.17 -9.07 -6.63
CA PRO A 45 0.44 -8.05 -7.48
C PRO A 45 -0.56 -7.41 -8.46
N VAL A 46 -1.56 -8.15 -8.94
CA VAL A 46 -2.63 -7.60 -9.81
C VAL A 46 -3.50 -6.61 -9.05
N ALA A 47 -3.95 -6.97 -7.85
CA ALA A 47 -4.76 -6.12 -6.99
C ALA A 47 -4.01 -4.84 -6.61
N TRP A 48 -2.77 -4.97 -6.11
CA TRP A 48 -1.97 -3.81 -5.69
C TRP A 48 -1.63 -2.88 -6.85
N THR A 49 -1.27 -3.42 -8.02
CA THR A 49 -1.01 -2.59 -9.21
C THR A 49 -2.25 -1.80 -9.62
N SER A 50 -3.42 -2.43 -9.59
CA SER A 50 -4.70 -1.76 -9.88
C SER A 50 -4.98 -0.65 -8.87
N LEU A 51 -4.78 -0.91 -7.57
CA LEU A 51 -4.94 0.06 -6.50
C LEU A 51 -3.96 1.23 -6.64
N TYR A 52 -2.68 0.98 -6.96
CA TYR A 52 -1.68 2.03 -7.16
C TYR A 52 -2.07 3.00 -8.27
N LEU A 53 -2.62 2.49 -9.39
CA LEU A 53 -3.15 3.34 -10.46
C LEU A 53 -4.33 4.19 -9.96
N CYS A 54 -5.30 3.57 -9.27
CA CYS A 54 -6.47 4.27 -8.73
C CYS A 54 -6.07 5.37 -7.72
N MET A 55 -5.20 5.06 -6.78
CA MET A 55 -4.73 6.01 -5.75
C MET A 55 -3.93 7.16 -6.36
N SER A 56 -3.16 6.90 -7.42
CA SER A 56 -2.41 7.93 -8.13
C SER A 56 -3.34 8.88 -8.89
N VAL A 57 -4.38 8.34 -9.54
CA VAL A 57 -5.41 9.15 -10.19
C VAL A 57 -6.18 9.99 -9.18
N ALA A 58 -6.54 9.41 -8.03
CA ALA A 58 -7.25 10.11 -6.97
C ALA A 58 -6.38 11.23 -6.37
N GLY A 59 -5.13 10.94 -6.02
CA GLY A 59 -4.17 11.92 -5.51
C GLY A 59 -3.99 13.09 -6.46
N ALA A 60 -3.78 12.81 -7.76
CA ALA A 60 -3.60 13.84 -8.78
C ALA A 60 -4.82 14.77 -8.94
N ARG A 61 -6.03 14.24 -8.72
CA ARG A 61 -7.27 15.05 -8.78
C ARG A 61 -7.44 15.94 -7.56
N VAL A 62 -7.09 15.45 -6.37
CA VAL A 62 -7.31 16.18 -5.11
C VAL A 62 -6.18 17.19 -4.84
N ALA A 63 -4.96 16.92 -5.27
CA ALA A 63 -3.79 17.78 -5.05
C ALA A 63 -3.89 19.19 -5.66
N GLY A 64 -4.79 19.40 -6.63
CA GLY A 64 -5.05 20.73 -7.21
C GLY A 64 -6.19 21.51 -6.52
N LEU A 65 -6.92 20.90 -5.58
CA LEU A 65 -8.10 21.51 -4.97
C LEU A 65 -7.72 22.44 -3.81
N PRO A 66 -8.44 23.57 -3.61
CA PRO A 66 -8.26 24.40 -2.42
C PRO A 66 -8.64 23.62 -1.16
N GLY A 67 -7.87 23.78 -0.08
CA GLY A 67 -8.13 23.11 1.20
C GLY A 67 -7.75 21.62 1.24
N ASN A 68 -6.94 21.13 0.28
CA ASN A 68 -6.55 19.72 0.19
C ASN A 68 -5.58 19.22 1.28
N GLY A 69 -5.10 20.08 2.17
CA GLY A 69 -4.00 19.76 3.09
C GLY A 69 -4.26 18.51 3.94
N LEU A 70 -5.47 18.38 4.49
CA LEU A 70 -5.84 17.20 5.28
C LEU A 70 -5.90 15.92 4.43
N ALA A 71 -6.50 16.01 3.23
CA ALA A 71 -6.59 14.89 2.31
C ALA A 71 -5.20 14.42 1.84
N MET A 72 -4.28 15.37 1.57
CA MET A 72 -2.90 15.04 1.20
C MET A 72 -2.10 14.49 2.38
N ALA A 73 -2.39 14.91 3.61
CA ALA A 73 -1.78 14.34 4.80
C ALA A 73 -2.20 12.87 4.98
N PHE A 74 -3.50 12.55 4.89
CA PHE A 74 -3.97 11.16 4.95
C PHE A 74 -3.48 10.32 3.76
N TRP A 75 -3.47 10.87 2.55
CA TRP A 75 -2.91 10.19 1.38
C TRP A 75 -1.42 9.86 1.58
N SER A 76 -0.64 10.77 2.18
CA SER A 76 0.78 10.54 2.45
C SER A 76 0.99 9.52 3.58
N LEU A 77 0.17 9.58 4.63
CA LEU A 77 0.21 8.62 5.73
C LEU A 77 -0.12 7.20 5.24
N GLN A 78 -1.18 7.05 4.45
CA GLN A 78 -1.57 5.73 3.95
C GLN A 78 -0.47 5.13 3.08
N ILE A 79 0.19 5.89 2.20
CA ILE A 79 1.20 5.30 1.31
C ILE A 79 2.49 4.94 2.08
N ALA A 80 2.82 5.70 3.12
CA ALA A 80 3.94 5.38 4.00
C ALA A 80 3.67 4.10 4.80
N LEU A 81 2.47 3.94 5.36
CA LEU A 81 2.07 2.72 6.07
C LEU A 81 1.93 1.53 5.12
N ASN A 82 1.50 1.75 3.89
CA ASN A 82 1.48 0.76 2.82
C ASN A 82 2.89 0.21 2.54
N ALA A 83 3.86 1.10 2.35
CA ALA A 83 5.26 0.74 2.14
C ALA A 83 5.86 0.02 3.36
N LEU A 84 5.49 0.43 4.58
CA LEU A 84 6.01 -0.14 5.82
C LEU A 84 5.47 -1.55 6.11
N TRP A 85 4.25 -1.85 5.69
CA TRP A 85 3.58 -3.10 6.05
C TRP A 85 4.33 -4.34 5.56
N THR A 86 4.75 -4.35 4.29
CA THR A 86 5.42 -5.50 3.67
C THR A 86 6.75 -5.86 4.35
N PRO A 87 7.70 -4.92 4.59
CA PRO A 87 8.91 -5.18 5.37
C PRO A 87 8.63 -5.69 6.79
N VAL A 88 7.60 -5.16 7.47
CA VAL A 88 7.26 -5.60 8.83
C VAL A 88 6.66 -7.01 8.83
N PHE A 89 5.74 -7.29 7.92
CA PHE A 89 5.07 -8.59 7.86
C PHE A 89 5.98 -9.69 7.32
N PHE A 90 6.59 -9.48 6.14
CA PHE A 90 7.39 -10.50 5.45
C PHE A 90 8.88 -10.44 5.82
N GLY A 91 9.44 -9.24 5.99
CA GLY A 91 10.84 -9.06 6.37
C GLY A 91 11.11 -9.44 7.83
N LEU A 92 10.42 -8.78 8.76
CA LEU A 92 10.55 -9.07 10.21
C LEU A 92 9.78 -10.33 10.64
N ARG A 93 8.92 -10.89 9.77
CA ARG A 93 8.10 -12.08 10.06
C ARG A 93 7.24 -11.92 11.31
N ASN A 94 6.80 -10.69 11.60
CA ASN A 94 6.08 -10.35 12.82
C ASN A 94 4.61 -10.05 12.52
N LEU A 95 3.76 -11.06 12.72
CA LEU A 95 2.31 -10.96 12.47
C LEU A 95 1.63 -9.88 13.33
N ARG A 96 2.04 -9.71 14.59
CA ARG A 96 1.41 -8.76 15.52
C ARG A 96 1.72 -7.32 15.12
N LEU A 97 3.00 -7.02 14.85
CA LEU A 97 3.38 -5.70 14.36
C LEU A 97 2.81 -5.43 12.97
N GLY A 98 2.79 -6.44 12.09
CA GLY A 98 2.15 -6.34 10.78
C GLY A 98 0.66 -6.00 10.88
N LEU A 99 -0.06 -6.57 11.84
CA LEU A 99 -1.46 -6.23 12.09
C LEU A 99 -1.63 -4.79 12.59
N ILE A 100 -0.78 -4.31 13.50
CA ILE A 100 -0.83 -2.93 14.00
C ILE A 100 -0.62 -1.94 12.85
N VAL A 101 0.39 -2.17 12.02
CA VAL A 101 0.63 -1.33 10.83
C VAL A 101 -0.55 -1.40 9.86
N LEU A 102 -1.14 -2.58 9.65
CA LEU A 102 -2.29 -2.75 8.77
C LEU A 102 -3.53 -2.01 9.27
N ILE A 103 -3.80 -2.02 10.59
CA ILE A 103 -4.90 -1.26 11.18
C ILE A 103 -4.68 0.24 10.98
N GLY A 104 -3.46 0.73 11.24
CA GLY A 104 -3.11 2.12 10.98
C GLY A 104 -3.30 2.50 9.51
N LEU A 105 -2.83 1.64 8.60
CA LEU A 105 -3.02 1.81 7.15
C LEU A 105 -4.51 1.91 6.83
N TRP A 106 -5.30 0.96 7.29
CA TRP A 106 -6.74 0.90 7.01
C TRP A 106 -7.47 2.15 7.51
N LEU A 107 -7.18 2.62 8.72
CA LEU A 107 -7.74 3.85 9.27
C LEU A 107 -7.34 5.08 8.45
N SER A 108 -6.08 5.16 8.00
CA SER A 108 -5.62 6.27 7.15
C SER A 108 -6.19 6.25 5.73
N VAL A 109 -6.61 5.08 5.23
CA VAL A 109 -7.32 4.95 3.95
C VAL A 109 -8.79 5.35 4.09
N ALA A 110 -9.41 5.10 5.25
CA ALA A 110 -10.82 5.38 5.51
C ALA A 110 -11.10 6.85 5.86
N ALA A 111 -10.13 7.54 6.47
CA ALA A 111 -10.22 8.94 6.86
C ALA A 111 -10.03 9.90 5.67
#